data_AF-R6BB68-F1
#
_entry.id   AF-R6BB68-F1
#
_cell.length_a   1.000
_cell.length_b   1.000
_cell.length_c   1.000
_cell.angle_alpha   90.00
_cell.angle_beta   90.00
_cell.angle_gamma   90.00
#
_symmetry.space_group_name_H-M   'P 1'
#
loop_
_entity.id
_entity.type
_entity.pdbx_description
1 polymer ?
#
loop_
_entity_poly.entity_id
_entity_poly.type
_entity_poly.pdbx_seq_one_letter_code
_entity_poly.pdbx_strand_id
1 'polypeptide(L)'
;MYRKRIEKTNWKMQNVNPQGKDCNDCVFRAIAGGTRISWKDTFAGLCQTGLSLHAMPDYPIVFRKYLKEIGACYVYKSAQAHAHTEDEASTADMTAEEFIRQHPKGNYVLRLWWHVTCARDGFLHDTWDASSEKLLEAWEIPPDIASAPRPSAPWLYERSERRLAPLEDIDVAAGQTFLFRNPSPVNRGYQDSFVRAIALAEGRTWEEAYQDLCRQALSQCDNPQSTSVAASYLSRFAVGTCQYFTRGKTPVKEFLASHPSGAWVLQLGKGWASAVVDGVLMDTRNYINKPIEVAWRLR
;
A
#
# COMPACT_ATOMS: atom_id res chain seq x y z
N MET A 1 -34.30 -24.57 28.02
CA MET A 1 -33.55 -24.11 26.84
C MET A 1 -33.03 -22.70 27.11
N TYR A 2 -31.76 -22.57 27.47
CA TYR A 2 -31.10 -21.26 27.56
C TYR A 2 -30.95 -20.71 26.15
N ARG A 3 -31.73 -19.68 25.79
CA ARG A 3 -31.41 -18.86 24.62
C ARG A 3 -30.08 -18.18 24.92
N LYS A 4 -28.99 -18.66 24.30
CA LYS A 4 -27.73 -17.90 24.21
C LYS A 4 -28.13 -16.50 23.76
N ARG A 5 -27.97 -15.52 24.65
CA ARG A 5 -28.02 -14.11 24.29
C ARG A 5 -26.95 -13.98 23.21
N ILE A 6 -27.33 -13.66 21.98
CA ILE A 6 -26.36 -13.21 20.99
C ILE A 6 -25.80 -11.93 21.62
N GLU A 7 -24.61 -12.04 22.23
CA GLU A 7 -23.91 -10.88 22.74
C GLU A 7 -23.81 -9.92 21.55
N LYS A 8 -24.35 -8.72 21.71
CA LYS A 8 -24.12 -7.65 20.74
C LYS A 8 -22.61 -7.56 20.64
N THR A 9 -22.06 -7.80 19.46
CA THR A 9 -20.63 -7.63 19.25
C THR A 9 -20.26 -6.22 19.70
N ASN A 10 -19.13 -6.07 20.39
CA ASN A 10 -18.65 -4.76 20.80
C ASN A 10 -18.05 -4.04 19.58
N TRP A 11 -18.79 -3.99 18.47
CA TRP A 11 -18.41 -3.33 17.23
C TRP A 11 -19.24 -2.06 17.04
N LYS A 12 -18.59 -1.03 16.53
CA LYS A 12 -19.20 0.23 16.13
C LYS A 12 -18.74 0.56 14.71
N MET A 13 -19.70 0.59 13.79
CA MET A 13 -19.48 1.06 12.42
C MET A 13 -18.81 2.44 12.45
N GLN A 14 -17.62 2.54 11.85
CA GLN A 14 -16.90 3.80 11.71
C GLN A 14 -16.10 3.81 10.40
N ASN A 15 -16.29 4.88 9.63
CA ASN A 15 -15.41 5.21 8.51
C ASN A 15 -14.84 6.62 8.71
N VAL A 16 -13.54 6.72 8.97
CA VAL A 16 -12.83 8.01 9.13
C VAL A 16 -12.15 8.49 7.84
N ASN A 17 -12.35 7.78 6.72
CA ASN A 17 -11.90 8.24 5.41
C ASN A 17 -12.62 9.58 5.07
N PRO A 18 -11.90 10.64 4.67
CA PRO A 18 -12.50 11.95 4.41
C PRO A 18 -13.54 11.98 3.28
N GLN A 19 -13.51 11.00 2.38
CA GLN A 19 -14.47 10.85 1.27
C GLN A 19 -15.49 9.73 1.55
N GLY A 20 -15.49 9.13 2.74
CA GLY A 20 -16.39 8.03 3.11
C GLY A 20 -16.20 6.76 2.28
N LYS A 21 -15.05 6.62 1.61
CA LYS A 21 -14.76 5.47 0.74
C LYS A 21 -14.51 4.21 1.55
N ASP A 22 -14.93 3.09 0.98
CA ASP A 22 -14.51 1.75 1.41
C ASP A 22 -13.44 1.27 0.42
N CYS A 23 -12.17 1.51 0.78
CA CYS A 23 -11.01 1.25 -0.07
C CYS A 23 -9.87 0.60 0.74
N ASN A 24 -8.73 0.37 0.11
CA ASN A 24 -7.57 -0.32 0.70
C ASN A 24 -6.77 0.55 1.69
N ASP A 25 -7.45 1.40 2.45
CA ASP A 25 -6.86 2.39 3.35
C ASP A 25 -6.95 2.00 4.84
N CYS A 26 -7.16 0.71 5.14
CA CYS A 26 -7.40 0.21 6.50
C CYS A 26 -6.32 0.64 7.51
N VAL A 27 -5.03 0.65 7.12
CA VAL A 27 -3.94 1.14 7.96
C VAL A 27 -4.16 2.60 8.38
N PHE A 28 -4.49 3.47 7.42
CA PHE A 28 -4.73 4.89 7.70
C PHE A 28 -5.98 5.08 8.55
N ARG A 29 -7.07 4.36 8.25
CA ARG A 29 -8.32 4.44 9.02
C ARG A 29 -8.15 3.94 10.44
N ALA A 30 -7.51 2.79 10.64
CA ALA A 30 -7.29 2.22 11.96
C ALA A 30 -6.44 3.12 12.84
N ILE A 31 -5.33 3.63 12.30
CA ILE A 31 -4.44 4.51 13.06
C ILE A 31 -5.13 5.83 13.35
N ALA A 32 -5.81 6.45 12.38
CA ALA A 32 -6.59 7.68 12.60
C ALA A 32 -7.74 7.45 13.60
N GLY A 33 -8.43 6.32 13.53
CA GLY A 33 -9.51 5.93 14.44
C GLY A 33 -9.03 5.73 15.88
N GLY A 34 -7.92 5.00 16.06
CA GLY A 34 -7.33 4.71 17.37
C GLY A 34 -6.67 5.93 18.03
N THR A 35 -6.01 6.77 17.23
CA THR A 35 -5.30 7.97 17.73
C THR A 35 -6.15 9.23 17.79
N ARG A 36 -7.27 9.27 17.06
CA ARG A 36 -8.05 10.49 16.77
C ARG A 36 -7.28 11.59 16.03
N ILE A 37 -6.08 11.29 15.52
CA ILE A 37 -5.39 12.12 14.53
C ILE A 37 -6.19 12.05 13.22
N SER A 38 -6.27 13.15 12.47
CA SER A 38 -7.02 13.15 11.22
C SER A 38 -6.46 12.11 10.24
N TRP A 39 -7.31 11.58 9.36
CA TRP A 39 -6.88 10.64 8.32
C TRP A 39 -5.76 11.24 7.45
N LYS A 40 -5.86 12.53 7.11
CA LYS A 40 -4.86 13.23 6.29
C LYS A 40 -3.51 13.39 7.00
N ASP A 41 -3.52 13.72 8.28
CA ASP A 41 -2.29 13.84 9.07
C ASP A 41 -1.63 12.48 9.29
N THR A 42 -2.44 11.43 9.54
CA THR A 42 -1.97 10.04 9.64
C THR A 42 -1.37 9.57 8.31
N PHE A 43 -2.05 9.85 7.20
CA PHE A 43 -1.55 9.57 5.85
C PHE A 43 -0.22 10.28 5.58
N ALA A 44 -0.12 11.57 5.91
CA ALA A 44 1.10 12.34 5.72
C ALA A 44 2.27 11.79 6.55
N GLY A 45 2.02 11.46 7.81
CA GLY A 45 3.01 10.85 8.69
C GLY A 45 3.51 9.50 8.17
N LEU A 46 2.60 8.61 7.76
CA LEU A 46 2.95 7.30 7.19
C LEU A 46 3.70 7.43 5.86
N CYS A 47 3.34 8.40 5.01
CA CYS A 47 4.08 8.67 3.77
C CYS A 47 5.50 9.19 4.05
N GLN A 48 5.68 10.05 5.05
CA GLN A 48 7.01 10.50 5.46
C GLN A 48 7.85 9.34 5.99
N THR A 49 7.27 8.51 6.87
CA THR A 49 7.96 7.34 7.43
C THR A 49 8.28 6.33 6.32
N GLY A 50 7.36 6.10 5.37
CA GLY A 50 7.56 5.21 4.24
C GLY A 50 8.67 5.68 3.30
N LEU A 51 8.70 6.98 2.98
CA LEU A 51 9.79 7.59 2.22
C LEU A 51 11.14 7.33 2.89
N SER A 52 11.25 7.55 4.21
CA SER A 52 12.50 7.30 4.96
C SER A 52 12.97 5.84 4.97
N LEU A 53 12.05 4.89 4.73
CA LEU A 53 12.32 3.45 4.69
C LEU A 53 12.35 2.86 3.27
N HIS A 54 12.14 3.70 2.25
CA HIS A 54 11.93 3.29 0.86
C HIS A 54 10.85 2.22 0.70
N ALA A 55 9.75 2.36 1.45
CA ALA A 55 8.66 1.39 1.55
C ALA A 55 7.28 2.08 1.48
N MET A 56 6.27 1.33 1.03
CA MET A 56 4.91 1.83 0.95
C MET A 56 4.30 2.13 2.33
N PRO A 57 3.47 3.18 2.48
CA PRO A 57 3.05 3.68 3.78
C PRO A 57 2.26 2.67 4.64
N ASP A 58 1.53 1.78 3.99
CA ASP A 58 0.69 0.74 4.58
C ASP A 58 1.45 -0.56 4.90
N TYR A 59 2.74 -0.63 4.58
CA TYR A 59 3.53 -1.83 4.85
C TYR A 59 3.87 -1.97 6.36
N PRO A 60 3.85 -3.18 6.97
CA PRO A 60 4.04 -3.34 8.41
C PRO A 60 5.30 -2.70 8.98
N ILE A 61 6.44 -2.72 8.27
CA ILE A 61 7.65 -2.04 8.78
C ILE A 61 7.45 -0.52 8.92
N VAL A 62 6.60 0.09 8.09
CA VAL A 62 6.36 1.53 8.06
C VAL A 62 5.42 1.91 9.20
N PHE A 63 4.22 1.32 9.25
CA PHE A 63 3.29 1.70 10.32
C PHE A 63 3.77 1.26 11.71
N ARG A 64 4.57 0.19 11.84
CA ARG A 64 5.24 -0.15 13.12
C ARG A 64 6.19 0.95 13.56
N LYS A 65 7.00 1.49 12.64
CA LYS A 65 7.91 2.61 12.92
C LYS A 65 7.13 3.87 13.26
N TYR A 66 6.09 4.20 12.48
CA TYR A 66 5.24 5.36 12.73
C TYR A 66 4.54 5.29 14.10
N LEU A 67 3.93 4.15 14.44
CA LEU A 67 3.30 3.93 15.75
C LEU A 67 4.30 4.13 16.89
N LYS A 68 5.52 3.61 16.75
CA LYS A 68 6.61 3.85 17.72
C LYS A 68 6.99 5.33 17.81
N GLU A 69 7.06 6.05 16.69
CA GLU A 69 7.44 7.47 16.64
C GLU A 69 6.40 8.37 17.32
N ILE A 70 5.12 8.02 17.26
CA ILE A 70 4.04 8.74 17.96
C ILE A 70 3.83 8.26 19.41
N GLY A 71 4.70 7.39 19.93
CA GLY A 71 4.69 6.94 21.32
C GLY A 71 3.76 5.75 21.63
N ALA A 72 3.23 5.07 20.62
CA ALA A 72 2.43 3.86 20.85
C ALA A 72 3.30 2.71 21.39
N CYS A 73 2.77 2.02 22.40
CA CYS A 73 3.44 0.92 23.08
C CYS A 73 3.02 -0.42 22.49
N TYR A 74 3.99 -1.29 22.23
CA TYR A 74 3.71 -2.63 21.76
C TYR A 74 3.18 -3.49 22.91
N VAL A 75 1.96 -4.04 22.81
CA VAL A 75 1.30 -4.75 23.92
C VAL A 75 0.99 -6.22 23.63
N TYR A 76 1.00 -6.64 22.36
CA TYR A 76 0.77 -8.03 21.99
C TYR A 76 1.46 -8.40 20.67
N LYS A 77 2.11 -9.59 20.64
CA LYS A 77 2.67 -10.24 19.44
C LYS A 77 2.25 -11.70 19.42
N SER A 78 1.55 -12.12 18.38
CA SER A 78 1.35 -13.54 18.10
C SER A 78 2.62 -14.17 17.52
N ALA A 79 2.80 -15.49 17.69
CA ALA A 79 3.87 -16.23 17.01
C ALA A 79 3.73 -16.15 15.47
N GLN A 80 2.51 -15.92 14.98
CA GLN A 80 2.13 -15.76 13.58
C GLN A 80 2.30 -14.32 13.06
N ALA A 81 2.96 -13.42 13.81
CA ALA A 81 3.17 -12.04 13.38
C ALA A 81 3.95 -11.89 12.05
N HIS A 82 4.60 -12.95 11.58
CA HIS A 82 5.31 -12.99 10.30
C HIS A 82 4.66 -13.93 9.29
N ALA A 83 3.40 -14.33 9.49
CA ALA A 83 2.66 -15.12 8.51
C ALA A 83 2.74 -14.48 7.11
N HIS A 84 2.72 -15.33 6.09
CA HIS A 84 2.70 -14.98 4.67
C HIS A 84 1.45 -15.53 3.97
N THR A 85 0.69 -16.41 4.64
CA THR A 85 -0.56 -16.97 4.15
C THR A 85 -1.67 -16.87 5.20
N GLU A 86 -2.91 -16.99 4.73
CA GLU A 86 -4.09 -17.04 5.61
C GLU A 86 -4.08 -18.29 6.49
N ASP A 87 -3.68 -19.43 5.93
CA ASP A 87 -3.53 -20.68 6.69
C ASP A 87 -2.55 -20.50 7.85
N GLU A 88 -1.39 -19.86 7.62
CA GLU A 88 -0.43 -19.56 8.67
C GLU A 88 -1.04 -18.62 9.73
N ALA A 89 -1.64 -17.50 9.29
CA ALA A 89 -2.20 -16.52 10.21
C ALA A 89 -3.41 -17.05 11.01
N SER A 90 -4.17 -18.00 10.44
CA SER A 90 -5.33 -18.63 11.07
C SER A 90 -4.96 -19.41 12.35
N THR A 91 -3.68 -19.78 12.48
CA THR A 91 -3.15 -20.49 13.65
C THR A 91 -2.79 -19.57 14.82
N ALA A 92 -3.02 -18.26 14.70
CA ALA A 92 -2.84 -17.33 15.82
C ALA A 92 -3.78 -17.68 16.99
N ASP A 93 -3.26 -17.49 18.18
CA ASP A 93 -3.84 -17.91 19.45
C ASP A 93 -4.98 -17.01 19.95
N MET A 94 -5.13 -15.81 19.40
CA MET A 94 -6.07 -14.80 19.89
C MET A 94 -6.88 -14.17 18.76
N THR A 95 -8.18 -13.93 18.97
CA THR A 95 -9.01 -13.08 18.10
C THR A 95 -8.98 -11.62 18.55
N ALA A 96 -9.44 -10.71 17.69
CA ALA A 96 -9.62 -9.31 18.07
C ALA A 96 -10.60 -9.16 19.25
N GLU A 97 -11.71 -9.91 19.27
CA GLU A 97 -12.67 -9.91 20.38
C GLU A 97 -12.05 -10.34 21.70
N GLU A 98 -11.27 -11.42 21.69
CA GLU A 98 -10.62 -11.95 22.89
C GLU A 98 -9.63 -10.95 23.47
N PHE A 99 -8.87 -10.26 22.61
CA PHE A 99 -7.97 -9.18 23.02
C PHE A 99 -8.73 -8.01 23.65
N ILE A 100 -9.81 -7.55 23.01
CA ILE A 100 -10.62 -6.43 23.48
C ILE A 100 -11.28 -6.74 24.82
N ARG A 101 -11.71 -7.98 25.04
CA ARG A 101 -12.27 -8.43 26.33
C ARG A 101 -11.22 -8.41 27.45
N GLN A 102 -9.96 -8.68 27.13
CA GLN A 102 -8.83 -8.59 28.07
C GLN A 102 -8.38 -7.14 28.31
N HIS A 103 -8.67 -6.23 27.36
CA HIS A 103 -8.29 -4.81 27.39
C HIS A 103 -9.53 -3.91 27.26
N PRO A 104 -10.42 -3.88 28.28
CA PRO A 104 -11.71 -3.19 28.19
C PRO A 104 -11.63 -1.65 28.21
N LYS A 105 -10.44 -1.08 28.42
CA LYS A 105 -10.19 0.36 28.48
C LYS A 105 -8.98 0.71 27.63
N GLY A 106 -8.91 1.93 27.12
CA GLY A 106 -7.77 2.40 26.33
C GLY A 106 -8.03 2.32 24.84
N ASN A 107 -7.06 2.80 24.06
CA ASN A 107 -7.14 2.86 22.61
C ASN A 107 -6.04 2.00 22.01
N TYR A 108 -6.41 1.15 21.05
CA TYR A 108 -5.49 0.20 20.45
C TYR A 108 -5.58 0.22 18.94
N VAL A 109 -4.44 0.05 18.28
CA VAL A 109 -4.35 -0.34 16.87
C VAL A 109 -4.06 -1.82 16.82
N LEU A 110 -4.85 -2.57 16.06
CA LEU A 110 -4.80 -4.02 15.96
C LEU A 110 -4.43 -4.40 14.53
N ARG A 111 -3.35 -5.16 14.36
CA ARG A 111 -3.02 -5.77 13.07
C ARG A 111 -3.54 -7.19 13.02
N LEU A 112 -4.35 -7.44 12.01
CA LEU A 112 -4.87 -8.75 11.62
C LEU A 112 -4.08 -9.23 10.39
N TRP A 113 -4.49 -10.35 9.79
CA TRP A 113 -3.78 -10.94 8.66
C TRP A 113 -3.73 -10.04 7.42
N TRP A 114 -4.90 -9.68 6.86
CA TRP A 114 -5.06 -8.81 5.68
C TRP A 114 -5.61 -7.43 6.03
N HIS A 115 -5.74 -7.12 7.31
CA HIS A 115 -6.49 -5.96 7.77
C HIS A 115 -5.83 -5.31 8.99
N VAL A 116 -6.06 -4.01 9.15
CA VAL A 116 -5.70 -3.28 10.37
C VAL A 116 -6.95 -2.57 10.84
N THR A 117 -7.24 -2.70 12.13
CA THR A 117 -8.42 -2.12 12.77
C THR A 117 -8.01 -1.40 14.06
N CYS A 118 -8.97 -0.78 14.74
CA CYS A 118 -8.72 -0.16 16.03
C CYS A 118 -9.81 -0.51 17.05
N ALA A 119 -9.43 -0.51 18.31
CA ALA A 119 -10.34 -0.65 19.44
C ALA A 119 -10.23 0.57 20.35
N ARG A 120 -11.35 0.99 20.92
CA ARG A 120 -11.41 2.08 21.90
C ARG A 120 -12.39 1.73 23.00
N ASP A 121 -11.91 1.74 24.23
CA ASP A 121 -12.67 1.50 25.45
C ASP A 121 -13.59 0.27 25.34
N GLY A 122 -13.01 -0.84 24.90
CA GLY A 122 -13.72 -2.12 24.77
C GLY A 122 -14.55 -2.27 23.50
N PHE A 123 -14.52 -1.31 22.55
CA PHE A 123 -15.24 -1.39 21.29
C PHE A 123 -14.32 -1.39 20.07
N LEU A 124 -14.51 -2.35 19.16
CA LEU A 124 -13.92 -2.36 17.82
C LEU A 124 -14.58 -1.27 16.96
N HIS A 125 -13.76 -0.53 16.21
CA HIS A 125 -14.21 0.55 15.34
C HIS A 125 -13.70 0.33 13.92
N ASP A 126 -14.62 -0.01 13.01
CA ASP A 126 -14.27 -0.27 11.61
C ASP A 126 -15.50 -0.21 10.69
N THR A 127 -15.28 -0.38 9.38
CA THR A 127 -16.34 -0.46 8.36
C THR A 127 -17.09 -1.80 8.39
N TRP A 128 -16.58 -2.79 9.10
CA TRP A 128 -17.20 -4.10 9.27
C TRP A 128 -16.78 -4.74 10.61
N ASP A 129 -17.54 -5.74 11.05
CA ASP A 129 -17.27 -6.43 12.30
C ASP A 129 -16.12 -7.45 12.15
N ALA A 130 -14.89 -6.99 12.39
CA ALA A 130 -13.67 -7.79 12.32
C ALA A 130 -13.33 -8.53 13.63
N SER A 131 -14.29 -8.66 14.55
CA SER A 131 -14.05 -9.21 15.90
C SER A 131 -13.58 -10.66 15.91
N SER A 132 -14.02 -11.48 14.96
CA SER A 132 -13.62 -12.88 14.83
C SER A 132 -12.24 -13.09 14.21
N GLU A 133 -11.65 -12.04 13.62
CA GLU A 133 -10.37 -12.15 12.92
C GLU A 133 -9.21 -12.42 13.88
N LYS A 134 -8.21 -13.13 13.37
CA LYS A 134 -7.00 -13.47 14.11
C LYS A 134 -6.11 -12.26 14.32
N LEU A 135 -5.82 -11.99 15.59
CA LEU A 135 -4.94 -10.91 16.00
C LEU A 135 -3.49 -11.34 15.85
N LEU A 136 -2.72 -10.54 15.13
CA LEU A 136 -1.28 -10.79 14.95
C LEU A 136 -0.44 -9.88 15.84
N GLU A 137 -0.80 -8.60 15.96
CA GLU A 137 -0.10 -7.63 16.78
C GLU A 137 -1.05 -6.55 17.30
N ALA A 138 -0.74 -5.96 18.45
CA ALA A 138 -1.47 -4.80 18.97
C ALA A 138 -0.53 -3.75 19.56
N TRP A 139 -0.92 -2.48 19.38
CA TRP A 139 -0.27 -1.31 19.99
C TRP A 139 -1.27 -0.52 20.80
N GLU A 140 -0.90 -0.16 22.02
CA GLU A 140 -1.64 0.79 22.86
C GLU A 140 -1.24 2.22 22.50
N ILE A 141 -2.24 3.05 22.24
CA ILE A 141 -2.05 4.47 21.94
C ILE A 141 -2.00 5.25 23.25
N PRO A 142 -0.99 6.11 23.46
CA PRO A 142 -0.86 6.88 24.69
C PRO A 142 -2.02 7.89 24.83
N PRO A 143 -2.45 8.20 26.07
CA PRO A 143 -3.59 9.09 26.31
C PRO A 143 -3.34 10.53 25.85
N ASP A 144 -2.08 10.98 25.79
CA ASP A 144 -1.64 12.32 25.39
C ASP A 144 -1.22 12.42 23.92
N ILE A 145 -1.62 11.45 23.08
CA ILE A 145 -1.27 11.36 21.65
C ILE A 145 -1.51 12.64 20.84
N ALA A 146 -2.46 13.48 21.25
CA ALA A 146 -2.73 14.76 20.60
C ALA A 146 -1.52 15.70 20.59
N SER A 147 -0.65 15.59 21.60
CA SER A 147 0.57 16.39 21.77
C SER A 147 1.82 15.70 21.24
N ALA A 148 1.73 14.44 20.79
CA ALA A 148 2.88 13.67 20.35
C ALA A 148 3.52 14.30 19.09
N PRO A 149 4.86 14.38 19.04
CA PRO A 149 5.54 14.73 17.80
C PRO A 149 5.20 13.70 16.74
N ARG A 150 5.07 14.15 15.50
CA ARG A 150 4.72 13.29 14.37
C ARG A 150 5.57 13.63 13.15
N PRO A 151 5.96 12.62 12.36
CA PRO A 151 6.57 12.87 11.06
C PRO A 151 5.70 13.82 10.23
N SER A 152 6.33 14.84 9.65
CA SER A 152 5.65 15.80 8.76
C SER A 152 6.11 15.54 7.31
N ALA A 153 5.18 15.66 6.36
CA ALA A 153 5.45 15.56 4.93
C ALA A 153 4.99 16.83 4.20
N PRO A 154 5.69 17.98 4.31
CA PRO A 154 5.33 19.21 3.58
C PRO A 154 5.25 18.98 2.07
N TRP A 155 6.15 18.15 1.54
CA TRP A 155 6.24 17.78 0.12
C TRP A 155 4.95 17.17 -0.46
N LEU A 156 4.03 16.65 0.37
CA LEU A 156 2.73 16.14 -0.10
C LEU A 156 1.80 17.26 -0.59
N TYR A 157 1.97 18.46 -0.06
CA TYR A 157 1.11 19.62 -0.34
C TYR A 157 1.75 20.57 -1.36
N GLU A 158 3.04 20.38 -1.63
CA GLU A 158 3.77 21.07 -2.67
C GLU A 158 3.39 20.54 -4.06
N ARG A 159 3.47 21.42 -5.06
CA ARG A 159 3.23 21.03 -6.45
C ARG A 159 4.33 20.06 -6.89
N SER A 160 3.94 18.95 -7.51
CA SER A 160 4.90 18.03 -8.13
C SER A 160 5.73 18.76 -9.18
N GLU A 161 7.06 18.67 -9.07
CA GLU A 161 8.00 19.15 -10.07
C GLU A 161 8.31 18.10 -11.15
N ARG A 162 7.43 17.10 -11.34
CA ARG A 162 7.63 15.98 -12.28
C ARG A 162 8.35 16.41 -13.57
N ARG A 163 9.59 15.94 -13.72
CA ARG A 163 10.44 16.13 -14.91
C ARG A 163 10.93 14.77 -15.37
N LEU A 164 10.71 14.50 -16.65
CA LEU A 164 11.23 13.32 -17.32
C LEU A 164 12.75 13.48 -17.50
N ALA A 165 13.54 12.49 -17.06
CA ALA A 165 14.98 12.47 -17.35
C ALA A 165 15.28 11.66 -18.62
N PRO A 166 16.42 11.83 -19.30
CA PRO A 166 16.82 10.91 -20.36
C PRO A 166 16.76 9.46 -19.87
N LEU A 167 16.22 8.56 -20.71
CA LEU A 167 16.29 7.13 -20.41
C LEU A 167 17.74 6.68 -20.64
N GLU A 168 18.24 5.82 -19.77
CA GLU A 168 19.54 5.19 -19.98
C GLU A 168 19.50 4.32 -21.25
N ASP A 169 20.60 4.31 -21.99
CA ASP A 169 20.76 3.43 -23.14
C ASP A 169 20.66 1.97 -22.67
N ILE A 170 19.77 1.21 -23.32
CA ILE A 170 19.52 -0.19 -22.98
C ILE A 170 20.47 -1.05 -23.78
N ASP A 171 21.63 -1.35 -23.21
CA ASP A 171 22.58 -2.30 -23.77
C ASP A 171 22.20 -3.73 -23.36
N VAL A 172 21.44 -4.42 -24.22
CA VAL A 172 21.05 -5.82 -24.05
C VAL A 172 21.42 -6.63 -25.30
N ALA A 173 21.69 -7.92 -25.11
CA ALA A 173 22.02 -8.80 -26.22
C ALA A 173 20.86 -8.88 -27.25
N ALA A 174 21.18 -9.10 -28.52
CA ALA A 174 20.17 -9.23 -29.57
C ALA A 174 19.13 -10.31 -29.21
N GLY A 175 17.85 -9.92 -29.19
CA GLY A 175 16.73 -10.79 -28.82
C GLY A 175 16.46 -10.91 -27.32
N GLN A 176 17.24 -10.25 -26.46
CA GLN A 176 16.96 -10.17 -25.03
C GLN A 176 15.78 -9.24 -24.77
N THR A 177 14.71 -9.78 -24.17
CA THR A 177 13.44 -9.08 -23.91
C THR A 177 13.19 -8.80 -22.44
N PHE A 178 14.13 -9.18 -21.56
CA PHE A 178 14.08 -8.93 -20.13
C PHE A 178 15.43 -8.45 -19.60
N LEU A 179 15.39 -7.42 -18.77
CA LEU A 179 16.52 -6.90 -18.03
C LEU A 179 16.15 -6.79 -16.55
N PHE A 180 16.95 -7.42 -15.68
CA PHE A 180 16.78 -7.24 -14.24
C PHE A 180 17.13 -5.80 -13.87
N ARG A 181 16.15 -5.05 -13.33
CA ARG A 181 16.35 -3.70 -12.81
C ARG A 181 15.51 -3.47 -11.56
N ASN A 182 16.12 -2.84 -10.57
CA ASN A 182 15.43 -2.43 -9.36
C ASN A 182 15.82 -0.99 -9.00
N PRO A 183 14.93 -0.01 -9.21
CA PRO A 183 15.20 1.38 -8.83
C PRO A 183 15.04 1.61 -7.32
N SER A 184 14.59 0.61 -6.54
CA SER A 184 14.49 0.72 -5.08
C SER A 184 15.88 0.95 -4.46
N PRO A 185 16.08 2.03 -3.66
CA PRO A 185 17.38 2.35 -3.04
C PRO A 185 17.87 1.29 -2.05
N VAL A 186 16.96 0.46 -1.53
CA VAL A 186 17.27 -0.64 -0.61
C VAL A 186 17.07 -2.02 -1.26
N ASN A 187 17.02 -2.06 -2.59
CA ASN A 187 16.81 -3.24 -3.41
C ASN A 187 15.56 -4.05 -3.00
N ARG A 188 14.49 -3.37 -2.55
CA ARG A 188 13.21 -4.01 -2.24
C ARG A 188 12.52 -4.42 -3.53
N GLY A 189 12.05 -5.66 -3.60
CA GLY A 189 11.47 -6.25 -4.82
C GLY A 189 9.98 -6.58 -4.72
N TYR A 190 9.27 -6.01 -3.76
CA TYR A 190 7.86 -6.32 -3.47
C TYR A 190 7.13 -5.09 -2.90
N GLN A 191 5.80 -5.08 -3.04
CA GLN A 191 4.87 -4.05 -2.53
C GLN A 191 5.03 -2.64 -3.15
N ASP A 192 6.01 -2.37 -4.00
CA ASP A 192 6.24 -1.04 -4.60
C ASP A 192 6.25 -1.06 -6.14
N SER A 193 5.59 -2.06 -6.74
CA SER A 193 5.74 -2.34 -8.18
C SER A 193 5.34 -1.17 -9.10
N PHE A 194 4.30 -0.40 -8.76
CA PHE A 194 3.95 0.82 -9.50
C PHE A 194 5.01 1.92 -9.36
N VAL A 195 5.56 2.13 -8.16
CA VAL A 195 6.65 3.11 -7.94
C VAL A 195 7.84 2.74 -8.81
N ARG A 196 8.27 1.47 -8.78
CA ARG A 196 9.41 1.00 -9.57
C ARG A 196 9.15 1.10 -11.08
N ALA A 197 7.96 0.69 -11.54
CA ALA A 197 7.62 0.74 -12.94
C ALA A 197 7.56 2.19 -13.48
N ILE A 198 6.98 3.11 -12.70
CA ILE A 198 6.95 4.54 -13.04
C ILE A 198 8.37 5.12 -13.06
N ALA A 199 9.17 4.86 -12.03
CA ALA A 199 10.56 5.32 -11.95
C ALA A 199 11.37 4.90 -13.19
N LEU A 200 11.30 3.63 -13.57
CA LEU A 200 12.00 3.12 -14.76
C LEU A 200 11.46 3.72 -16.07
N ALA A 201 10.15 3.74 -16.27
CA ALA A 201 9.54 4.26 -17.51
C ALA A 201 9.68 5.79 -17.66
N GLU A 202 9.82 6.52 -16.55
CA GLU A 202 10.04 7.97 -16.55
C GLU A 202 11.51 8.37 -16.44
N GLY A 203 12.44 7.42 -16.26
CA GLY A 203 13.86 7.71 -16.01
C GLY A 203 14.09 8.49 -14.70
N ARG A 204 13.24 8.31 -13.70
CA ARG A 204 13.22 9.07 -12.44
C ARG A 204 13.62 8.20 -11.26
N THR A 205 13.90 8.82 -10.12
CA THR A 205 14.21 8.06 -8.91
C THR A 205 12.97 7.39 -8.32
N TRP A 206 13.18 6.41 -7.46
CA TRP A 206 12.11 5.76 -6.71
C TRP A 206 11.36 6.76 -5.82
N GLU A 207 12.07 7.67 -5.15
CA GLU A 207 11.50 8.68 -4.26
C GLU A 207 10.59 9.64 -5.00
N GLU A 208 11.01 10.09 -6.19
CA GLU A 208 10.21 10.97 -7.03
C GLU A 208 8.87 10.33 -7.44
N ALA A 209 8.91 9.08 -7.92
CA ALA A 209 7.71 8.32 -8.27
C ALA A 209 6.84 8.01 -7.04
N TYR A 210 7.46 7.68 -5.91
CA TYR A 210 6.77 7.44 -4.64
C TYR A 210 6.00 8.66 -4.18
N GLN A 211 6.66 9.83 -4.16
CA GLN A 211 6.03 11.06 -3.73
C GLN A 211 4.85 11.44 -4.62
N ASP A 212 4.98 11.25 -5.94
CA ASP A 212 3.90 11.54 -6.89
C ASP A 212 2.69 10.62 -6.69
N LEU A 213 2.89 9.32 -6.47
CA LEU A 213 1.79 8.42 -6.12
C LEU A 213 1.16 8.76 -4.78
N CYS A 214 1.95 9.16 -3.78
CA CYS A 214 1.40 9.59 -2.48
C CYS A 214 0.57 10.87 -2.60
N ARG A 215 0.99 11.86 -3.42
CA ARG A 215 0.18 13.05 -3.73
C ARG A 215 -1.12 12.66 -4.43
N GLN A 216 -1.04 11.74 -5.39
CA GLN A 216 -2.22 11.26 -6.10
C GLN A 216 -3.20 10.56 -5.14
N ALA A 217 -2.71 9.70 -4.26
CA ALA A 217 -3.50 8.99 -3.25
C ALA A 217 -4.14 9.94 -2.24
N LEU A 218 -3.41 10.96 -1.76
CA LEU A 218 -3.94 11.98 -0.86
C LEU A 218 -5.17 12.69 -1.47
N SER A 219 -5.09 13.09 -2.74
CA SER A 219 -6.21 13.73 -3.45
C SER A 219 -7.42 12.81 -3.60
N GLN A 220 -7.20 11.50 -3.64
CA GLN A 220 -8.26 10.50 -3.77
C GLN A 220 -8.73 9.94 -2.42
N CYS A 221 -8.05 10.25 -1.32
CA CYS A 221 -8.26 9.60 -0.01
C CYS A 221 -8.23 8.07 -0.13
N ASP A 222 -7.18 7.55 -0.77
CA ASP A 222 -6.96 6.12 -1.04
C ASP A 222 -5.49 5.76 -0.73
N ASN A 223 -5.16 4.48 -0.78
CA ASN A 223 -3.81 3.97 -0.55
C ASN A 223 -2.92 4.21 -1.80
N PRO A 224 -1.67 4.68 -1.66
CA PRO A 224 -0.76 4.86 -2.80
C PRO A 224 -0.45 3.59 -3.59
N GLN A 225 -0.66 2.42 -2.99
CA GLN A 225 -0.55 1.13 -3.68
C GLN A 225 -1.79 0.76 -4.51
N SER A 226 -2.91 1.46 -4.36
CA SER A 226 -4.15 1.12 -5.07
C SER A 226 -4.00 1.29 -6.58
N THR A 227 -4.47 0.30 -7.32
CA THR A 227 -4.51 0.34 -8.80
C THR A 227 -5.27 1.55 -9.32
N SER A 228 -6.34 1.99 -8.66
CA SER A 228 -7.10 3.21 -8.96
C SER A 228 -6.23 4.46 -8.94
N VAL A 229 -5.38 4.59 -7.92
CA VAL A 229 -4.47 5.71 -7.72
C VAL A 229 -3.42 5.73 -8.83
N ALA A 230 -2.76 4.59 -9.06
CA ALA A 230 -1.75 4.47 -10.11
C ALA A 230 -2.33 4.70 -11.51
N ALA A 231 -3.50 4.13 -11.81
CA ALA A 231 -4.18 4.32 -13.09
C ALA A 231 -4.56 5.79 -13.32
N SER A 232 -5.03 6.50 -12.29
CA SER A 232 -5.35 7.92 -12.39
C SER A 232 -4.09 8.78 -12.62
N TYR A 233 -2.99 8.46 -11.93
CA TYR A 233 -1.69 9.12 -12.15
C TYR A 233 -1.21 8.90 -13.59
N LEU A 234 -1.09 7.63 -14.01
CA LEU A 234 -0.56 7.26 -15.32
C LEU A 234 -1.42 7.81 -16.46
N SER A 235 -2.75 7.75 -16.34
CA SER A 235 -3.65 8.25 -17.38
C SER A 235 -3.58 9.77 -17.57
N ARG A 236 -3.14 10.52 -16.54
CA ARG A 236 -2.91 11.97 -16.66
C ARG A 236 -1.70 12.30 -17.54
N PHE A 237 -0.71 11.42 -17.58
CA PHE A 237 0.57 11.65 -18.26
C PHE A 237 0.80 10.75 -19.47
N ALA A 238 -0.12 9.83 -19.77
CA ALA A 238 0.00 8.95 -20.91
C ALA A 238 -0.01 9.76 -22.21
N VAL A 239 0.95 9.47 -23.09
CA VAL A 239 1.07 10.10 -24.40
C VAL A 239 0.36 9.22 -25.43
N GLY A 240 -0.71 9.75 -26.04
CA GLY A 240 -1.46 9.10 -27.11
C GLY A 240 -2.42 8.01 -26.63
N THR A 241 -1.93 6.91 -26.03
CA THR A 241 -2.75 5.71 -25.77
C THR A 241 -2.58 5.10 -24.38
N CYS A 242 -3.71 4.93 -23.70
CA CYS A 242 -3.93 3.90 -22.67
C CYS A 242 -4.63 2.71 -23.36
N GLN A 243 -4.07 1.51 -23.25
CA GLN A 243 -4.61 0.30 -23.90
C GLN A 243 -5.14 -0.68 -22.86
N TYR A 244 -6.37 -1.15 -23.05
CA TYR A 244 -7.01 -2.16 -22.22
C TYR A 244 -6.96 -3.51 -22.93
N PHE A 245 -6.58 -4.54 -22.19
CA PHE A 245 -6.45 -5.89 -22.71
C PHE A 245 -7.54 -6.79 -22.15
N THR A 246 -7.96 -7.79 -22.94
CA THR A 246 -8.86 -8.81 -22.40
C THR A 246 -8.11 -9.60 -21.34
N ARG A 247 -8.65 -9.61 -20.12
CA ARG A 247 -8.02 -10.24 -18.96
C ARG A 247 -7.58 -11.67 -19.26
N GLY A 248 -6.30 -11.95 -19.01
CA GLY A 248 -5.72 -13.28 -19.15
C GLY A 248 -5.32 -13.67 -20.58
N LYS A 249 -5.56 -12.83 -21.60
CA LYS A 249 -5.32 -13.22 -23.00
C LYS A 249 -3.96 -12.81 -23.55
N THR A 250 -3.51 -11.58 -23.30
CA THR A 250 -2.30 -11.04 -23.95
C THR A 250 -1.11 -11.07 -22.99
N PRO A 251 -0.13 -11.97 -23.17
CA PRO A 251 1.10 -11.99 -22.38
C PRO A 251 2.07 -10.87 -22.78
N VAL A 252 2.98 -10.50 -21.88
CA VAL A 252 3.98 -9.45 -22.13
C VAL A 252 4.81 -9.72 -23.40
N LYS A 253 5.25 -10.95 -23.69
CA LYS A 253 5.98 -11.26 -24.94
C LYS A 253 5.28 -10.81 -26.22
N GLU A 254 3.96 -10.97 -26.30
CA GLU A 254 3.19 -10.58 -27.49
C GLU A 254 3.05 -9.06 -27.57
N PHE A 255 2.95 -8.40 -26.42
CA PHE A 255 2.99 -6.94 -26.34
C PHE A 255 4.33 -6.39 -26.82
N LEU A 256 5.46 -6.96 -26.37
CA LEU A 256 6.80 -6.53 -26.81
C LEU A 256 7.00 -6.69 -28.31
N ALA A 257 6.47 -7.77 -28.91
CA ALA A 257 6.56 -8.02 -30.34
C ALA A 257 5.83 -6.95 -31.19
N SER A 258 4.79 -6.32 -30.63
CA SER A 258 4.00 -5.27 -31.29
C SER A 258 4.41 -3.85 -30.89
N HIS A 259 5.18 -3.69 -29.82
CA HIS A 259 5.62 -2.41 -29.26
C HIS A 259 7.14 -2.40 -29.04
N PRO A 260 7.95 -2.35 -30.12
CA PRO A 260 9.41 -2.45 -30.02
C PRO A 260 10.09 -1.17 -29.51
N SER A 261 9.36 -0.07 -29.35
CA SER A 261 9.89 1.23 -28.92
C SER A 261 8.94 1.93 -27.93
N GLY A 262 9.50 2.90 -27.21
CA GLY A 262 8.78 3.74 -26.25
C GLY A 262 8.89 3.23 -24.81
N ALA A 263 8.38 4.04 -23.89
CA ALA A 263 8.40 3.75 -22.46
C ALA A 263 6.99 3.53 -21.94
N TRP A 264 6.77 2.39 -21.29
CA TRP A 264 5.45 1.92 -20.90
C TRP A 264 5.45 1.47 -19.45
N VAL A 265 4.33 1.72 -18.78
CA VAL A 265 3.98 1.01 -17.55
C VAL A 265 2.88 0.02 -17.89
N LEU A 266 3.09 -1.25 -17.53
CA LEU A 266 2.13 -2.33 -17.72
C LEU A 266 1.53 -2.68 -16.37
N GLN A 267 0.21 -2.66 -16.24
CA GLN A 267 -0.48 -3.35 -15.15
C GLN A 267 -0.65 -4.82 -15.53
N LEU A 268 -0.10 -5.68 -14.68
CA LEU A 268 -0.24 -7.13 -14.73
C LEU A 268 -1.34 -7.58 -13.76
N GLY A 269 -1.87 -8.78 -13.95
CA GLY A 269 -2.97 -9.29 -13.12
C GLY A 269 -2.67 -9.31 -11.62
N LYS A 270 -3.69 -9.03 -10.79
CA LYS A 270 -3.61 -8.82 -9.32
C LYS A 270 -2.87 -7.54 -8.87
N GLY A 271 -2.86 -6.49 -9.69
CA GLY A 271 -2.39 -5.16 -9.28
C GLY A 271 -0.87 -5.00 -9.22
N TRP A 272 -0.11 -5.90 -9.86
CA TRP A 272 1.32 -5.69 -10.07
C TRP A 272 1.56 -4.79 -11.27
N ALA A 273 2.68 -4.09 -11.29
CA ALA A 273 3.11 -3.31 -12.43
C ALA A 273 4.55 -3.62 -12.83
N SER A 274 4.85 -3.42 -14.11
CA SER A 274 6.19 -3.59 -14.68
C SER A 274 6.46 -2.51 -15.72
N ALA A 275 7.74 -2.18 -15.94
CA ALA A 275 8.13 -1.22 -16.96
C ALA A 275 8.56 -1.93 -18.24
N VAL A 276 8.26 -1.34 -19.38
CA VAL A 276 8.88 -1.70 -20.66
C VAL A 276 9.51 -0.45 -21.23
N VAL A 277 10.77 -0.53 -21.61
CA VAL A 277 11.45 0.55 -22.32
C VAL A 277 12.12 -0.04 -23.55
N ASP A 278 11.80 0.52 -24.71
CA ASP A 278 12.29 0.11 -26.03
C ASP A 278 12.28 -1.41 -26.27
N GLY A 279 11.12 -2.02 -26.03
CA GLY A 279 10.91 -3.45 -26.26
C GLY A 279 11.52 -4.37 -25.19
N VAL A 280 12.10 -3.82 -24.12
CA VAL A 280 12.71 -4.58 -23.03
C VAL A 280 11.88 -4.45 -21.75
N LEU A 281 11.43 -5.58 -21.21
CA LEU A 281 10.79 -5.65 -19.90
C LEU A 281 11.83 -5.43 -18.80
N MET A 282 11.61 -4.45 -17.92
CA MET A 282 12.47 -4.13 -16.80
C MET A 282 11.76 -4.35 -15.47
N ASP A 283 12.25 -5.30 -14.69
CA ASP A 283 11.71 -5.60 -13.36
C ASP A 283 12.70 -6.41 -12.50
N THR A 284 12.32 -6.69 -11.26
CA THR A 284 13.04 -7.60 -10.35
C THR A 284 12.76 -9.06 -10.65
N ARG A 285 11.77 -9.36 -11.52
CA ARG A 285 11.41 -10.72 -11.93
C ARG A 285 11.00 -10.74 -13.40
N ASN A 286 11.31 -11.84 -14.09
CA ASN A 286 10.90 -12.00 -15.47
C ASN A 286 9.40 -12.35 -15.57
N TYR A 287 8.59 -11.36 -15.97
CA TYR A 287 7.14 -11.49 -16.14
C TYR A 287 6.71 -11.65 -17.60
N ILE A 288 7.59 -12.09 -18.49
CA ILE A 288 7.32 -12.16 -19.95
C ILE A 288 6.06 -12.96 -20.33
N ASN A 289 5.68 -13.95 -19.52
CA ASN A 289 4.49 -14.79 -19.74
C ASN A 289 3.25 -14.34 -18.94
N LYS A 290 3.33 -13.24 -18.15
CA LYS A 290 2.18 -12.74 -17.40
C LYS A 290 1.23 -11.98 -18.32
N PRO A 291 -0.09 -12.13 -18.11
CA PRO A 291 -1.07 -11.37 -18.88
C PRO A 291 -1.06 -9.90 -18.45
N ILE A 292 -1.18 -9.02 -19.45
CA ILE A 292 -1.38 -7.58 -19.27
C ILE A 292 -2.88 -7.34 -19.09
N GLU A 293 -3.22 -6.42 -18.19
CA GLU A 293 -4.57 -5.89 -18.04
C GLU A 293 -4.69 -4.50 -18.68
N VAL A 294 -3.69 -3.64 -18.44
CA VAL A 294 -3.65 -2.26 -18.96
C VAL A 294 -2.20 -1.88 -19.30
N ALA A 295 -2.00 -1.09 -20.36
CA ALA A 295 -0.71 -0.50 -20.70
C ALA A 295 -0.83 1.02 -20.89
N TRP A 296 0.05 1.79 -20.25
CA TRP A 296 0.16 3.24 -20.43
C TRP A 296 1.48 3.59 -21.08
N ARG A 297 1.44 4.25 -22.24
CA ARG A 297 2.62 4.81 -22.87
C ARG A 297 2.98 6.15 -22.24
N LEU A 298 4.19 6.29 -21.72
CA LEU A 298 4.70 7.54 -21.15
C LEU A 298 5.66 8.27 -22.10
N ARG A 299 6.25 7.57 -23.07
CA ARG A 299 7.12 8.10 -24.15
C ARG A 299 6.98 7.26 -25.42
#